data_AF-T1JT01-F1
#
_entry.id   AF-T1JT01-F1
#
_cell.length_a   1.000
_cell.length_b   1.000
_cell.length_c   1.000
_cell.angle_alpha   90.00
_cell.angle_beta   90.00
_cell.angle_gamma   90.00
#
_symmetry.space_group_name_H-M   'P 1'
#
loop_
_entity.id
_entity.type
_entity.pdbx_description
1 polymer ?
#
loop_
_entity_poly.entity_id
_entity_poly.type
_entity_poly.pdbx_seq_one_letter_code
_entity_poly.pdbx_strand_id
1 'polypeptide(L)'
;MGYNFRADYKLVPYLVTYTIKHGLDKGLPLTKRLGSQSLNQVIFNSFFLLNASGVLADDDQAILESVVRYMRKKYLYITPVAGEILLSSFDGTSLASSIRNLVDRKTKYSDESNAWYTYSSATCSPIEAYETRLKLIERETNPKSRGIIRKLILVYCSMNNQPTNGPNQLVCQRVNQLLDNLNDKNISPAMASTLMAFFAINDDLEKALFYKNLIPDGFTTDLSKILHLAIKMVSSGLLNDSVDMILLEIYKSTNKPTRPDFASYTTNSLVRDYLELIGEETKDIKLVKDLCNSFLSNQKIKPNNKSLRPRVTIHLTCNDVQGALDEFYHCLHTFRLTPGQNILLDYLIDKKMFNQLESLLDSVCKYFDKTDIVFNCVHRLVVKGYPESGQNLITKMKLYEDKQSIRTLIVHNIAKQNIQESLSLVQFYGSKFDLEEKAHFYNRIYSLSSESKDLNSVDKIINLMKREKIEPFMNDNISTKEKENN
;
A
#
# COMPACT_ATOMS: atom_id res chain seq x y z
N MET A 1 -40.11 16.83 -9.08
CA MET A 1 -39.62 15.46 -9.37
C MET A 1 -38.48 15.14 -8.42
N GLY A 2 -38.74 14.42 -7.35
CA GLY A 2 -37.73 14.06 -6.34
C GLY A 2 -36.93 12.85 -6.78
N TYR A 3 -35.64 13.03 -7.07
CA TYR A 3 -34.71 11.93 -7.26
C TYR A 3 -34.45 11.27 -5.91
N ASN A 4 -34.90 10.03 -5.75
CA ASN A 4 -34.56 9.17 -4.62
C ASN A 4 -33.10 8.70 -4.79
N PHE A 5 -32.14 9.52 -4.35
CA PHE A 5 -30.75 9.11 -4.25
C PHE A 5 -30.64 8.06 -3.15
N ARG A 6 -30.54 6.78 -3.52
CA ARG A 6 -29.97 5.78 -2.61
C ARG A 6 -28.55 6.23 -2.29
N ALA A 7 -28.23 6.44 -1.02
CA ALA A 7 -26.89 6.81 -0.57
C ALA A 7 -25.90 5.72 -1.04
N ASP A 8 -25.15 6.00 -2.11
CA ASP A 8 -24.11 5.12 -2.60
C ASP A 8 -22.84 5.43 -1.81
N TYR A 9 -22.57 4.61 -0.78
CA TYR A 9 -21.43 4.78 0.13
C TYR A 9 -20.07 4.78 -0.60
N LYS A 10 -20.03 4.33 -1.86
CA LYS A 10 -18.86 4.43 -2.76
C LYS A 10 -18.44 5.88 -3.06
N LEU A 11 -19.33 6.85 -2.85
CA LEU A 11 -19.05 8.27 -3.08
C LEU A 11 -18.42 8.95 -1.84
N VAL A 12 -18.38 8.29 -0.68
CA VAL A 12 -17.89 8.87 0.58
C VAL A 12 -16.41 9.29 0.47
N PRO A 13 -15.47 8.47 -0.04
CA PRO A 13 -14.08 8.90 -0.18
C PRO A 13 -13.92 10.12 -1.09
N TYR A 14 -14.69 10.18 -2.19
CA TYR A 14 -14.69 11.31 -3.13
C TYR A 14 -15.23 12.59 -2.49
N LEU A 15 -16.28 12.48 -1.68
CA LEU A 15 -16.84 13.61 -0.94
C LEU A 15 -15.89 14.09 0.15
N VAL A 16 -15.15 13.20 0.81
CA VAL A 16 -14.10 13.54 1.78
C VAL A 16 -12.99 14.35 1.10
N THR A 17 -12.41 13.84 0.02
CA THR A 17 -11.35 14.55 -0.74
C THR A 17 -11.85 15.89 -1.30
N TYR A 18 -13.07 15.94 -1.83
CA TYR A 18 -13.68 17.17 -2.34
C TYR A 18 -13.89 18.21 -1.23
N THR A 19 -14.36 17.78 -0.06
CA THR A 19 -14.63 18.67 1.09
C THR A 19 -13.32 19.22 1.67
N ILE A 20 -12.28 18.39 1.78
CA ILE A 20 -10.96 18.81 2.24
C ILE A 20 -10.34 19.81 1.24
N LYS A 21 -10.47 19.56 -0.07
CA LYS A 21 -9.85 20.40 -1.12
C LYS A 21 -10.57 21.72 -1.38
N HIS A 22 -11.90 21.76 -1.27
CA HIS A 22 -12.71 22.92 -1.70
C HIS A 22 -13.41 23.65 -0.54
N GLY A 23 -13.16 23.23 0.70
CA GLY A 23 -13.69 23.84 1.90
C GLY A 23 -15.03 23.25 2.36
N LEU A 24 -15.25 23.28 3.68
CA LEU A 24 -16.40 22.69 4.37
C LEU A 24 -17.74 23.17 3.84
N ASP A 25 -17.82 24.45 3.50
CA ASP A 25 -19.05 25.10 3.03
C ASP A 25 -19.52 24.63 1.65
N LYS A 26 -18.63 24.01 0.86
CA LYS A 26 -18.96 23.44 -0.46
C LYS A 26 -19.22 21.94 -0.43
N GLY A 27 -18.58 21.21 0.50
CA GLY A 27 -18.64 19.75 0.57
C GLY A 27 -19.79 19.20 1.42
N LEU A 28 -20.02 19.75 2.62
CA LEU A 28 -21.05 19.25 3.55
C LEU A 28 -22.51 19.49 3.10
N PRO A 29 -22.88 20.54 2.35
CA PRO A 29 -24.25 20.68 1.86
C PRO A 29 -24.70 19.55 0.92
N LEU A 30 -23.75 18.87 0.26
CA LEU A 30 -24.02 17.69 -0.58
C LEU A 30 -24.47 16.48 0.26
N THR A 31 -24.05 16.39 1.52
CA THR A 31 -24.49 15.34 2.46
C THR A 31 -25.91 15.60 2.99
N LYS A 32 -26.33 16.88 3.02
CA LYS A 32 -27.67 17.30 3.46
C LYS A 32 -28.77 17.02 2.44
N ARG A 33 -28.44 16.94 1.15
CA ARG A 33 -29.41 16.63 0.07
C ARG A 33 -29.85 15.15 0.05
N LEU A 34 -29.30 14.31 0.93
CA LEU A 34 -29.59 12.87 1.02
C LEU A 34 -30.69 12.50 2.03
N GLY A 35 -31.52 13.47 2.45
CA GLY A 35 -32.72 13.24 3.27
C GLY A 35 -32.56 13.65 4.74
N SER A 36 -33.65 14.12 5.34
CA SER A 36 -33.77 14.55 6.75
C SER A 36 -33.29 13.50 7.74
N GLN A 37 -32.76 13.93 8.90
CA GLN A 37 -32.34 13.18 10.11
C GLN A 37 -32.77 11.71 10.17
N SER A 38 -32.21 10.89 9.29
CA SER A 38 -32.53 9.48 9.16
C SER A 38 -31.31 8.69 9.55
N LEU A 39 -31.50 7.45 10.00
CA LEU A 39 -30.42 6.55 10.37
C LEU A 39 -29.33 6.44 9.27
N ASN A 40 -29.74 6.49 8.00
CA ASN A 40 -28.81 6.52 6.86
C ASN A 40 -27.90 7.75 6.83
N GLN A 41 -28.40 8.90 7.29
CA GLN A 41 -27.59 10.12 7.41
C GLN A 41 -26.58 10.02 8.55
N VAL A 42 -26.97 9.45 9.69
CA VAL A 42 -26.07 9.23 10.84
C VAL A 42 -24.96 8.24 10.47
N ILE A 43 -25.30 7.14 9.78
CA ILE A 43 -24.33 6.16 9.26
C ILE A 43 -23.40 6.79 8.22
N PHE A 44 -23.94 7.56 7.27
CA PHE A 44 -23.14 8.25 6.27
C PHE A 44 -22.16 9.25 6.90
N ASN A 45 -22.61 10.03 7.88
CA ASN A 45 -21.78 10.95 8.65
C ASN A 45 -20.65 10.23 9.41
N SER A 46 -20.94 9.06 9.99
CA SER A 46 -19.95 8.20 10.63
C SER A 46 -18.85 7.77 9.65
N PHE A 47 -19.23 7.26 8.46
CA PHE A 47 -18.26 6.87 7.45
C PHE A 47 -17.45 8.06 6.92
N PHE A 48 -18.08 9.21 6.73
CA PHE A 48 -17.40 10.42 6.30
C PHE A 48 -16.30 10.85 7.28
N LEU A 49 -16.62 10.90 8.59
CA LEU A 49 -15.65 11.31 9.61
C LEU A 49 -14.51 10.30 9.80
N LEU A 50 -14.80 9.00 9.77
CA LEU A 50 -13.78 7.94 9.88
C LEU A 50 -12.82 7.92 8.67
N ASN A 51 -13.33 8.19 7.46
CA ASN A 51 -12.47 8.30 6.28
C ASN A 51 -11.68 9.62 6.29
N ALA A 52 -12.27 10.72 6.77
CA ALA A 52 -11.54 11.97 6.93
C ALA A 52 -10.40 11.83 7.94
N SER A 53 -10.62 11.17 9.08
CA SER A 53 -9.55 10.92 10.07
C SER A 53 -8.45 9.98 9.55
N GLY A 54 -8.77 9.06 8.64
CA GLY A 54 -7.78 8.13 8.06
C GLY A 54 -6.96 8.70 6.90
N VAL A 55 -7.37 9.85 6.34
CA VAL A 55 -6.72 10.49 5.18
C VAL A 55 -5.87 11.70 5.60
N LEU A 56 -6.22 12.33 6.72
CA LEU A 56 -5.55 13.52 7.25
C LEU A 56 -4.32 13.12 8.08
N ALA A 57 -3.20 13.83 7.93
CA ALA A 57 -2.00 13.62 8.74
C ALA A 57 -2.16 14.22 10.15
N ASP A 58 -1.26 13.91 11.09
CA ASP A 58 -1.33 14.43 12.48
C ASP A 58 -1.37 15.98 12.53
N ASP A 59 -0.70 16.65 11.58
CA ASP A 59 -0.68 18.12 11.45
C ASP A 59 -2.01 18.72 10.94
N ASP A 60 -2.93 17.90 10.43
CA ASP A 60 -4.22 18.31 9.87
C ASP A 60 -5.37 18.25 10.90
N GLN A 61 -5.07 18.02 12.19
CA GLN A 61 -6.06 17.89 13.26
C GLN A 61 -7.01 19.11 13.36
N ALA A 62 -6.50 20.31 13.07
CA ALA A 62 -7.30 21.55 13.04
C ALA A 62 -8.41 21.52 11.98
N ILE A 63 -8.17 20.85 10.85
CA ILE A 63 -9.16 20.66 9.78
C ILE A 63 -10.26 19.72 10.27
N LEU A 64 -9.89 18.59 10.87
CA LEU A 64 -10.86 17.63 11.42
C LEU A 64 -11.70 18.26 12.54
N GLU A 65 -11.10 19.10 13.38
CA GLU A 65 -11.81 19.84 14.41
C GLU A 65 -12.82 20.84 13.82
N SER A 66 -12.46 21.51 12.73
CA SER A 66 -13.37 22.40 12.01
C SER A 66 -14.57 21.65 11.39
N VAL A 67 -14.35 20.45 10.84
CA VAL A 67 -15.41 19.55 10.35
C VAL A 67 -16.36 19.17 11.48
N VAL A 68 -15.82 18.72 12.60
CA VAL A 68 -16.59 18.27 13.78
C VAL A 68 -17.42 19.42 14.36
N ARG A 69 -16.84 20.62 14.48
CA ARG A 69 -17.58 21.84 14.92
C ARG A 69 -18.70 22.20 13.96
N TYR A 70 -18.46 22.11 12.65
CA TYR A 70 -19.48 22.37 11.63
C TYR A 70 -20.64 21.38 11.72
N MET A 71 -20.33 20.07 11.82
CA MET A 71 -21.34 19.02 11.98
C MET A 71 -22.20 19.24 13.22
N ARG A 72 -21.58 19.66 14.34
CA ARG A 72 -22.29 19.99 15.57
C ARG A 72 -23.25 21.17 15.37
N LYS A 73 -22.76 22.26 14.76
CA LYS A 73 -23.59 23.45 14.43
C LYS A 73 -24.78 23.12 13.53
N LYS A 74 -24.67 22.05 12.73
CA LYS A 74 -25.71 21.60 11.80
C LYS A 74 -26.55 20.41 12.32
N TYR A 75 -26.37 19.99 13.58
CA TYR A 75 -27.06 18.84 14.18
C TYR A 75 -26.89 17.54 13.36
N LEU A 76 -25.68 17.34 12.84
CA LEU A 76 -25.29 16.14 12.09
C LEU A 76 -24.59 15.17 13.05
N TYR A 77 -25.34 14.20 13.55
CA TYR A 77 -24.84 13.23 14.52
C TYR A 77 -24.10 12.06 13.85
N ILE A 78 -23.27 11.39 14.66
CA ILE A 78 -22.62 10.12 14.32
C ILE A 78 -23.08 9.01 15.26
N THR A 79 -22.92 7.78 14.81
CA THR A 79 -23.17 6.57 15.59
C THR A 79 -22.22 6.50 16.80
N PRO A 80 -22.65 5.95 17.96
CA PRO A 80 -21.79 5.74 19.13
C PRO A 80 -20.47 5.04 18.82
N VAL A 81 -20.49 4.04 17.94
CA VAL A 81 -19.30 3.25 17.54
C VAL A 81 -18.25 4.08 16.83
N ALA A 82 -18.65 4.84 15.80
CA ALA A 82 -17.74 5.77 15.15
C ALA A 82 -17.21 6.81 16.14
N GLY A 83 -18.04 7.23 17.10
CA GLY A 83 -17.61 8.04 18.24
C GLY A 83 -16.49 7.39 19.04
N GLU A 84 -16.65 6.13 19.47
CA GLU A 84 -15.64 5.40 20.24
C GLU A 84 -14.33 5.19 19.46
N ILE A 85 -14.41 4.79 18.19
CA ILE A 85 -13.22 4.61 17.32
C ILE A 85 -12.46 5.94 17.19
N LEU A 86 -13.17 7.03 16.91
CA LEU A 86 -12.55 8.36 16.82
C LEU A 86 -12.01 8.82 18.18
N LEU A 87 -12.72 8.58 19.28
CA LEU A 87 -12.26 8.95 20.61
C LEU A 87 -11.00 8.20 21.02
N SER A 88 -10.88 6.92 20.66
CA SER A 88 -9.66 6.14 20.89
C SER A 88 -8.46 6.65 20.09
N SER A 89 -8.71 7.23 18.92
CA SER A 89 -7.67 7.79 18.05
C SER A 89 -7.23 9.20 18.45
N PHE A 90 -8.05 9.90 19.24
CA PHE A 90 -7.84 11.32 19.61
C PHE A 90 -7.90 11.55 21.13
N ASP A 91 -7.69 10.51 21.93
CA ASP A 91 -7.81 10.60 23.38
C ASP A 91 -6.81 11.63 23.97
N GLY A 92 -7.24 12.37 24.99
CA GLY A 92 -6.44 13.46 25.57
C GLY A 92 -6.39 14.77 24.77
N THR A 93 -7.03 14.87 23.59
CA THR A 93 -7.03 16.11 22.77
C THR A 93 -8.32 16.94 22.93
N SER A 94 -8.28 18.23 22.56
CA SER A 94 -9.47 19.12 22.53
C SER A 94 -10.58 18.56 21.62
N LEU A 95 -10.18 17.86 20.55
CA LEU A 95 -11.07 17.23 19.58
C LEU A 95 -11.95 16.14 20.20
N ALA A 96 -11.43 15.36 21.15
CA ALA A 96 -12.20 14.30 21.81
C ALA A 96 -13.47 14.84 22.49
N SER A 97 -13.38 16.01 23.13
CA SER A 97 -14.54 16.65 23.74
C SER A 97 -15.61 17.05 22.72
N SER A 98 -15.20 17.48 21.53
CA SER A 98 -16.09 17.86 20.44
C SER A 98 -16.75 16.65 19.78
N ILE A 99 -16.03 15.53 19.66
CA ILE A 99 -16.55 14.26 19.14
C ILE A 99 -17.58 13.64 20.10
N ARG A 100 -17.36 13.68 21.43
CA ARG A 100 -18.35 13.22 22.42
C ARG A 100 -19.70 13.92 22.32
N ASN A 101 -19.71 15.15 21.81
CA ASN A 101 -20.91 15.97 21.60
C ASN A 101 -21.59 15.74 20.24
N LEU A 102 -20.95 15.03 19.31
CA LEU A 102 -21.55 14.57 18.04
C LEU A 102 -22.22 13.20 18.14
N VAL A 103 -21.93 12.43 19.18
CA VAL A 103 -22.56 11.13 19.42
C VAL A 103 -24.03 11.34 19.77
N ASP A 104 -24.94 10.75 18.99
CA ASP A 104 -26.38 10.85 19.25
C ASP A 104 -26.74 10.20 20.59
N ARG A 105 -27.26 10.99 21.53
CA ARG A 105 -27.72 10.53 22.85
C ARG A 105 -29.25 10.48 22.98
N LYS A 106 -30.01 10.90 21.96
CA LYS A 106 -31.47 11.12 22.06
C LYS A 106 -32.33 10.02 21.45
N THR A 107 -31.77 9.08 20.70
CA THR A 107 -32.52 7.89 20.28
C THR A 107 -32.69 6.93 21.45
N LYS A 108 -33.78 7.10 22.23
CA LYS A 108 -34.31 6.04 23.11
C LYS A 108 -34.82 4.90 22.21
N TYR A 109 -34.04 3.83 22.13
CA TYR A 109 -34.42 2.60 21.43
C TYR A 109 -35.34 1.77 22.33
N SER A 110 -36.63 2.13 22.34
CA SER A 110 -37.70 1.29 22.88
C SER A 110 -38.70 1.03 21.76
N ASP A 111 -38.40 0.03 20.93
CA ASP A 111 -39.39 -0.72 20.16
C ASP A 111 -38.68 -1.93 19.55
N GLU A 112 -39.13 -3.12 19.92
CA GLU A 112 -38.59 -4.43 19.49
C GLU A 112 -38.67 -4.64 17.96
N SER A 113 -39.36 -3.75 17.23
CA SER A 113 -39.35 -3.72 15.76
C SER A 113 -38.08 -3.08 15.16
N ASN A 114 -37.30 -2.33 15.95
CA ASN A 114 -36.10 -1.60 15.50
C ASN A 114 -34.80 -2.06 16.17
N ALA A 115 -34.82 -3.13 16.96
CA ALA A 115 -33.63 -3.78 17.53
C ALA A 115 -32.62 -4.26 16.46
N TRP A 116 -33.04 -4.32 15.20
CA TRP A 116 -32.26 -4.84 14.07
C TRP A 116 -31.18 -3.90 13.53
N TYR A 117 -31.26 -2.60 13.83
CA TYR A 117 -30.24 -1.63 13.42
C TYR A 117 -29.22 -1.31 14.52
N THR A 118 -29.63 -1.40 15.79
CA THR A 118 -28.76 -1.25 16.96
C THR A 118 -27.82 -2.45 17.15
N TYR A 119 -28.11 -3.60 16.53
CA TYR A 119 -27.22 -4.77 16.52
C TYR A 119 -26.15 -4.77 15.41
N SER A 120 -26.05 -3.73 14.57
CA SER A 120 -25.27 -3.81 13.32
C SER A 120 -24.03 -2.94 13.20
N SER A 121 -23.52 -2.33 14.28
CA SER A 121 -22.27 -1.55 14.13
C SER A 121 -21.25 -1.59 15.26
N ALA A 122 -21.50 -2.13 16.46
CA ALA A 122 -20.53 -2.04 17.56
C ALA A 122 -19.75 -3.31 17.88
N THR A 123 -20.26 -4.48 17.50
CA THR A 123 -19.67 -5.77 17.92
C THR A 123 -19.60 -6.81 16.81
N CYS A 124 -20.05 -6.49 15.58
CA CYS A 124 -20.01 -7.41 14.45
C CYS A 124 -19.26 -6.80 13.27
N SER A 125 -18.26 -7.52 12.76
CA SER A 125 -17.69 -7.24 11.45
C SER A 125 -18.79 -7.24 10.36
N PRO A 126 -18.63 -6.54 9.22
CA PRO A 126 -19.58 -6.61 8.11
C PRO A 126 -19.92 -8.04 7.69
N ILE A 127 -18.94 -8.95 7.81
CA ILE A 127 -19.15 -10.40 7.67
C ILE A 127 -20.21 -10.88 8.66
N GLU A 128 -19.99 -10.69 9.95
CA GLU A 128 -20.89 -11.22 10.99
C GLU A 128 -22.31 -10.65 10.85
N ALA A 129 -22.46 -9.39 10.44
CA ALA A 129 -23.76 -8.78 10.17
C ALA A 129 -24.48 -9.46 8.99
N TYR A 130 -23.78 -9.75 7.89
CA TYR A 130 -24.38 -10.42 6.74
C TYR A 130 -24.56 -11.94 6.96
N GLU A 131 -23.66 -12.59 7.68
CA GLU A 131 -23.71 -14.01 8.07
C GLU A 131 -24.88 -14.28 9.01
N THR A 132 -25.08 -13.40 9.99
CA THR A 132 -26.24 -13.45 10.90
C THR A 132 -27.54 -13.27 10.11
N ARG A 133 -27.55 -12.34 9.13
CA ARG A 133 -28.70 -12.14 8.25
C ARG A 133 -28.99 -13.34 7.35
N LEU A 134 -27.96 -14.06 6.89
CA LEU A 134 -28.13 -15.28 6.10
C LEU A 134 -28.75 -16.40 6.94
N LYS A 135 -28.21 -16.64 8.15
CA LYS A 135 -28.72 -17.63 9.12
C LYS A 135 -30.19 -17.38 9.50
N LEU A 136 -30.62 -16.12 9.56
CA LEU A 136 -32.00 -15.76 9.87
C LEU A 136 -32.95 -16.02 8.70
N ILE A 137 -32.50 -15.85 7.47
CA ILE A 137 -33.33 -16.05 6.26
C ILE A 137 -33.39 -17.54 5.86
N GLU A 138 -32.32 -18.31 6.11
CA GLU A 138 -32.31 -19.76 5.95
C GLU A 138 -33.36 -20.45 6.84
N ARG A 139 -33.67 -19.86 8.01
CA ARG A 139 -34.74 -20.32 8.90
C ARG A 139 -36.16 -20.04 8.38
N GLU A 140 -36.33 -19.13 7.42
CA GLU A 140 -37.64 -18.67 6.93
C GLU A 140 -37.99 -19.18 5.51
N THR A 141 -37.17 -20.04 4.89
CA THR A 141 -37.42 -20.65 3.56
C THR A 141 -37.84 -19.65 2.47
N ASN A 142 -37.06 -18.58 2.24
CA ASN A 142 -37.45 -17.50 1.32
C ASN A 142 -36.46 -17.30 0.13
N PRO A 143 -36.93 -17.16 -1.13
CA PRO A 143 -36.11 -16.83 -2.31
C PRO A 143 -35.32 -15.50 -2.22
N LYS A 144 -35.57 -14.67 -1.19
CA LYS A 144 -34.80 -13.45 -0.87
C LYS A 144 -33.37 -13.71 -0.35
N SER A 145 -33.00 -14.95 -0.04
CA SER A 145 -31.64 -15.34 0.41
C SER A 145 -30.56 -15.07 -0.65
N ARG A 146 -30.86 -15.28 -1.94
CA ARG A 146 -29.87 -15.19 -3.04
C ARG A 146 -29.24 -13.80 -3.16
N GLY A 147 -30.01 -12.74 -2.95
CA GLY A 147 -29.50 -11.36 -3.00
C GLY A 147 -28.51 -11.05 -1.86
N ILE A 148 -28.63 -11.75 -0.74
CA ILE A 148 -27.75 -11.60 0.43
C ILE A 148 -26.51 -12.47 0.29
N ILE A 149 -26.65 -13.69 -0.22
CA ILE A 149 -25.52 -14.57 -0.59
C ILE A 149 -24.59 -13.85 -1.58
N ARG A 150 -25.15 -13.21 -2.62
CA ARG A 150 -24.35 -12.41 -3.56
C ARG A 150 -23.57 -11.27 -2.88
N LYS A 151 -24.22 -10.54 -1.97
CA LYS A 151 -23.56 -9.45 -1.22
C LYS A 151 -22.47 -9.98 -0.30
N LEU A 152 -22.72 -11.09 0.38
CA LEU A 152 -21.75 -11.79 1.22
C LEU A 152 -20.51 -12.17 0.43
N ILE A 153 -20.70 -12.83 -0.71
CA ILE A 153 -19.59 -13.23 -1.60
C ILE A 153 -18.75 -12.02 -1.99
N LEU A 154 -19.38 -10.91 -2.40
CA LEU A 154 -18.66 -9.69 -2.77
C LEU A 154 -17.91 -9.07 -1.59
N VAL A 155 -18.47 -9.12 -0.38
CA VAL A 155 -17.80 -8.64 0.85
C VAL A 155 -16.57 -9.51 1.14
N TYR A 156 -16.72 -10.83 1.15
CA TYR A 156 -15.60 -11.77 1.32
C TYR A 156 -14.51 -11.57 0.27
N CYS A 157 -14.88 -11.42 -1.01
CA CYS A 157 -13.93 -11.15 -2.08
C CYS A 157 -13.17 -9.82 -1.85
N SER A 158 -13.85 -8.79 -1.34
CA SER A 158 -13.23 -7.48 -1.08
C SER A 158 -12.23 -7.50 0.08
N MET A 159 -12.38 -8.44 1.03
CA MET A 159 -11.48 -8.60 2.18
C MET A 159 -10.16 -9.28 1.82
N ASN A 160 -10.13 -10.00 0.69
CA ASN A 160 -8.90 -10.58 0.17
C ASN A 160 -7.90 -9.53 -0.34
N ASN A 161 -8.30 -8.26 -0.39
CA ASN A 161 -7.40 -7.13 -0.65
C ASN A 161 -6.65 -6.65 0.60
N GLN A 162 -6.85 -7.27 1.78
CA GLN A 162 -6.04 -6.98 2.95
C GLN A 162 -4.69 -7.71 2.88
N PRO A 163 -3.58 -7.03 3.24
CA PRO A 163 -2.24 -7.57 3.09
C PRO A 163 -2.04 -8.73 4.06
N THR A 164 -2.28 -9.96 3.58
CA THR A 164 -1.88 -11.19 4.23
C THR A 164 -1.01 -11.96 3.25
N ASN A 165 0.11 -12.50 3.74
CA ASN A 165 1.10 -13.21 2.94
C ASN A 165 0.57 -14.62 2.60
N GLY A 166 -0.33 -14.72 1.62
CA GLY A 166 -0.80 -15.99 1.07
C GLY A 166 -2.32 -16.09 0.86
N PRO A 167 -2.80 -17.17 0.23
CA PRO A 167 -4.23 -17.39 0.00
C PRO A 167 -5.00 -17.44 1.32
N ASN A 168 -6.06 -16.64 1.43
CA ASN A 168 -6.90 -16.63 2.63
C ASN A 168 -7.84 -17.84 2.59
N GLN A 169 -7.34 -19.00 3.02
CA GLN A 169 -8.02 -20.29 2.92
C GLN A 169 -9.41 -20.27 3.56
N LEU A 170 -9.58 -19.57 4.69
CA LEU A 170 -10.88 -19.43 5.37
C LEU A 170 -11.88 -18.63 4.52
N VAL A 171 -11.45 -17.53 3.90
CA VAL A 171 -12.28 -16.74 3.00
C VAL A 171 -12.64 -17.56 1.74
N CYS A 172 -11.68 -18.31 1.20
CA CYS A 172 -11.92 -19.19 0.04
C CYS A 172 -12.94 -20.28 0.33
N GLN A 173 -12.80 -20.99 1.45
CA GLN A 173 -13.76 -21.99 1.88
C GLN A 173 -15.16 -21.39 2.01
N ARG A 174 -15.26 -20.21 2.61
CA ARG A 174 -16.56 -19.57 2.80
C ARG A 174 -17.21 -19.09 1.50
N VAL A 175 -16.42 -18.54 0.59
CA VAL A 175 -16.91 -18.16 -0.75
C VAL A 175 -17.41 -19.38 -1.51
N ASN A 176 -16.67 -20.50 -1.51
CA ASN A 176 -17.11 -21.74 -2.16
C ASN A 176 -18.44 -22.27 -1.56
N GLN A 177 -18.57 -22.32 -0.23
CA GLN A 177 -19.83 -22.73 0.43
C GLN A 177 -21.03 -21.85 0.06
N LEU A 178 -20.81 -20.54 -0.10
CA LEU A 178 -21.86 -19.61 -0.52
C LEU A 178 -22.22 -19.79 -2.01
N LEU A 179 -21.26 -20.19 -2.83
CA LEU A 179 -21.47 -20.47 -4.25
C LEU A 179 -22.26 -21.77 -4.48
N ASP A 180 -22.11 -22.79 -3.63
CA ASP A 180 -22.91 -24.03 -3.70
C ASP A 180 -24.42 -23.76 -3.63
N ASN A 181 -24.81 -22.64 -3.03
CA ASN A 181 -26.19 -22.19 -2.90
C ASN A 181 -26.68 -21.33 -4.09
N LEU A 182 -25.85 -21.14 -5.13
CA LEU A 182 -26.15 -20.33 -6.31
C LEU A 182 -25.87 -21.10 -7.61
N ASN A 183 -26.89 -21.28 -8.45
CA ASN A 183 -26.67 -21.77 -9.81
C ASN A 183 -26.00 -20.69 -10.69
N ASP A 184 -25.25 -21.09 -11.73
CA ASP A 184 -24.52 -20.20 -12.64
C ASP A 184 -25.38 -19.09 -13.27
N LYS A 185 -26.65 -19.39 -13.61
CA LYS A 185 -27.62 -18.41 -14.13
C LYS A 185 -27.92 -17.26 -13.16
N ASN A 186 -27.54 -17.39 -11.89
CA ASN A 186 -27.69 -16.38 -10.86
C ASN A 186 -26.44 -15.50 -10.71
N ILE A 187 -25.38 -15.74 -11.46
CA ILE A 187 -24.12 -14.98 -11.36
C ILE A 187 -24.17 -13.86 -12.40
N SER A 188 -24.20 -12.61 -11.93
CA SER A 188 -24.16 -11.46 -12.85
C SER A 188 -22.75 -11.28 -13.42
N PRO A 189 -22.58 -10.66 -14.60
CA PRO A 189 -21.26 -10.37 -15.16
C PRO A 189 -20.32 -9.61 -14.20
N ALA A 190 -20.86 -8.68 -13.41
CA ALA A 190 -20.09 -7.95 -12.39
C ALA A 190 -19.61 -8.83 -11.23
N MET A 191 -20.41 -9.83 -10.85
CA MET A 191 -20.06 -10.82 -9.85
C MET A 191 -19.03 -11.81 -10.42
N ALA A 192 -19.26 -12.33 -11.62
CA ALA A 192 -18.32 -13.20 -12.34
C ALA A 192 -16.94 -12.55 -12.49
N SER A 193 -16.90 -11.29 -12.92
CA SER A 193 -15.68 -10.47 -12.96
C SER A 193 -14.94 -10.39 -11.61
N THR A 194 -15.69 -10.30 -10.50
CA THR A 194 -15.11 -10.20 -9.16
C THR A 194 -14.62 -11.56 -8.66
N LEU A 195 -15.37 -12.63 -8.93
CA LEU A 195 -14.97 -14.01 -8.62
C LEU A 195 -13.75 -14.45 -9.43
N MET A 196 -13.69 -14.08 -10.72
CA MET A 196 -12.53 -14.30 -11.59
C MET A 196 -11.25 -13.76 -10.95
N ALA A 197 -11.24 -12.48 -10.55
CA ALA A 197 -10.08 -11.89 -9.87
C ALA A 197 -9.81 -12.54 -8.52
N PHE A 198 -10.85 -12.82 -7.74
CA PHE A 198 -10.72 -13.47 -6.42
C PHE A 198 -10.03 -14.84 -6.52
N PHE A 199 -10.48 -15.71 -7.43
CA PHE A 199 -9.89 -17.03 -7.60
C PHE A 199 -8.48 -16.96 -8.20
N ALA A 200 -8.23 -16.01 -9.11
CA ALA A 200 -6.87 -15.77 -9.61
C ALA A 200 -5.88 -15.37 -8.51
N ILE A 201 -6.30 -14.51 -7.57
CA ILE A 201 -5.47 -14.10 -6.42
C ILE A 201 -5.23 -15.27 -5.45
N ASN A 202 -6.17 -16.21 -5.33
CA ASN A 202 -6.07 -17.37 -4.42
C ASN A 202 -5.62 -18.65 -5.13
N ASP A 203 -4.84 -18.51 -6.21
CA ASP A 203 -4.20 -19.61 -6.93
C ASP A 203 -5.10 -20.67 -7.58
N ASP A 204 -6.41 -20.41 -7.71
CA ASP A 204 -7.38 -21.31 -8.35
C ASP A 204 -7.66 -20.84 -9.79
N LEU A 205 -6.75 -21.18 -10.71
CA LEU A 205 -6.84 -20.76 -12.11
C LEU A 205 -8.05 -21.35 -12.83
N GLU A 206 -8.40 -22.61 -12.55
CA GLU A 206 -9.52 -23.29 -13.19
C GLU A 206 -10.84 -22.55 -12.93
N LYS A 207 -11.12 -22.21 -11.66
CA LYS A 207 -12.30 -21.42 -11.33
C LYS A 207 -12.21 -20.00 -11.88
N ALA A 208 -11.03 -19.40 -11.87
CA ALA A 208 -10.87 -18.06 -12.44
C ALA A 208 -11.25 -18.03 -13.93
N LEU A 209 -10.81 -19.03 -14.71
CA LEU A 209 -11.17 -19.19 -16.12
C LEU A 209 -12.65 -19.52 -16.32
N PHE A 210 -13.24 -20.36 -15.45
CA PHE A 210 -14.68 -20.61 -15.46
C PHE A 210 -15.48 -19.31 -15.33
N TYR A 211 -15.16 -18.47 -14.34
CA TYR A 211 -15.86 -17.21 -14.15
C TYR A 211 -15.57 -16.19 -15.24
N LYS A 212 -14.39 -16.22 -15.87
CA LYS A 212 -14.09 -15.42 -17.06
C LYS A 212 -15.05 -15.78 -18.21
N ASN A 213 -15.36 -17.06 -18.41
CA ASN A 213 -16.26 -17.52 -19.47
C ASN A 213 -17.74 -17.14 -19.24
N LEU A 214 -18.11 -16.80 -18.01
CA LEU A 214 -19.46 -16.27 -17.70
C LEU A 214 -19.60 -14.77 -17.98
N ILE A 215 -18.52 -14.08 -18.34
CA ILE A 215 -18.53 -12.64 -18.66
C ILE A 215 -18.78 -12.48 -20.18
N PRO A 216 -19.90 -11.86 -20.60
CA PRO A 216 -20.18 -11.67 -22.03
C PRO A 216 -19.26 -10.61 -22.65
N ASP A 217 -18.96 -10.74 -23.94
CA ASP A 217 -17.99 -9.90 -24.67
C ASP A 217 -18.27 -8.39 -24.64
N GLY A 218 -19.54 -7.99 -24.43
CA GLY A 218 -19.95 -6.59 -24.30
C GLY A 218 -19.80 -6.00 -22.89
N PHE A 219 -19.45 -6.79 -21.88
CA PHE A 219 -19.29 -6.31 -20.51
C PHE A 219 -17.88 -5.77 -20.27
N THR A 220 -17.78 -4.49 -19.91
CA THR A 220 -16.49 -3.88 -19.55
C THR A 220 -16.05 -4.35 -18.17
N THR A 221 -15.00 -5.15 -18.14
CA THR A 221 -14.36 -5.56 -16.89
C THR A 221 -13.26 -4.57 -16.51
N ASP A 222 -13.10 -4.33 -15.21
CA ASP A 222 -12.01 -3.51 -14.70
C ASP A 222 -10.64 -4.15 -15.03
N LEU A 223 -9.72 -3.37 -15.60
CA LEU A 223 -8.41 -3.85 -16.01
C LEU A 223 -7.61 -4.49 -14.86
N SER A 224 -7.76 -4.01 -13.62
CA SER A 224 -7.09 -4.62 -12.46
C SER A 224 -7.48 -6.08 -12.27
N LYS A 225 -8.74 -6.42 -12.50
CA LYS A 225 -9.26 -7.79 -12.37
C LYS A 225 -8.73 -8.69 -13.47
N ILE A 226 -8.63 -8.17 -14.69
CA ILE A 226 -8.05 -8.89 -15.83
C ILE A 226 -6.56 -9.12 -15.59
N LEU A 227 -5.83 -8.13 -15.08
CA LEU A 227 -4.41 -8.27 -14.75
C LEU A 227 -4.16 -9.35 -13.70
N HIS A 228 -5.01 -9.48 -12.67
CA HIS A 228 -4.89 -10.58 -11.71
C HIS A 228 -4.98 -11.96 -12.37
N LEU A 229 -5.96 -12.14 -13.28
CA LEU A 229 -6.08 -13.38 -14.05
C LEU A 229 -4.86 -13.56 -14.97
N ALA A 230 -4.44 -12.51 -15.68
CA ALA A 230 -3.32 -12.58 -16.61
C ALA A 230 -2.00 -12.96 -15.93
N ILE A 231 -1.71 -12.39 -14.74
CA ILE A 231 -0.56 -12.74 -13.91
C ILE A 231 -0.63 -14.22 -13.52
N LYS A 232 -1.80 -14.70 -13.06
CA LYS A 232 -1.98 -16.11 -12.68
C LYS A 232 -1.84 -17.05 -13.89
N MET A 233 -2.30 -16.65 -15.06
CA MET A 233 -2.14 -17.41 -16.29
C MET A 233 -0.67 -17.57 -16.67
N VAL A 234 0.13 -16.49 -16.60
CA VAL A 234 1.57 -16.55 -16.89
C VAL A 234 2.27 -17.48 -15.90
N SER A 235 2.03 -17.32 -14.60
CA SER A 235 2.65 -18.19 -13.58
C SER A 235 2.20 -19.66 -13.64
N SER A 236 1.12 -19.96 -14.40
CA SER A 236 0.64 -21.32 -14.63
C SER A 236 1.00 -21.85 -16.03
N GLY A 237 1.90 -21.19 -16.76
CA GLY A 237 2.39 -21.62 -18.08
C GLY A 237 1.49 -21.25 -19.27
N LEU A 238 0.40 -20.50 -19.06
CA LEU A 238 -0.49 -20.03 -20.12
C LEU A 238 -0.09 -18.63 -20.60
N LEU A 239 1.18 -18.49 -21.00
CA LEU A 239 1.77 -17.19 -21.34
C LEU A 239 1.10 -16.55 -22.57
N ASN A 240 1.02 -17.28 -23.68
CA ASN A 240 0.48 -16.75 -24.94
C ASN A 240 -0.98 -16.32 -24.78
N ASP A 241 -1.80 -17.17 -24.17
CA ASP A 241 -3.22 -16.88 -23.91
C ASP A 241 -3.39 -15.64 -23.02
N SER A 242 -2.48 -15.44 -22.07
CA SER A 242 -2.46 -14.26 -21.20
C SER A 242 -2.15 -12.99 -21.98
N VAL A 243 -1.12 -13.03 -22.84
CA VAL A 243 -0.73 -11.90 -23.70
C VAL A 243 -1.85 -11.53 -24.66
N ASP A 244 -2.44 -12.51 -25.33
CA ASP A 244 -3.55 -12.30 -26.26
C ASP A 244 -4.76 -11.67 -25.55
N MET A 245 -5.11 -12.17 -24.36
CA MET A 245 -6.19 -11.59 -23.55
C MET A 245 -5.92 -10.13 -23.19
N ILE A 246 -4.70 -9.81 -22.77
CA ILE A 246 -4.32 -8.44 -22.39
C ILE A 246 -4.34 -7.52 -23.60
N LEU A 247 -3.81 -7.93 -24.74
CA LEU A 247 -3.83 -7.13 -25.97
C LEU A 247 -5.27 -6.86 -26.41
N LEU A 248 -6.15 -7.86 -26.40
CA LEU A 248 -7.57 -7.68 -26.69
C LEU A 248 -8.20 -6.64 -25.76
N GLU A 249 -7.90 -6.67 -24.46
CA GLU A 249 -8.46 -5.70 -23.51
C GLU A 249 -7.87 -4.28 -23.67
N ILE A 250 -6.59 -4.18 -24.03
CA ILE A 250 -5.94 -2.90 -24.34
C ILE A 250 -6.64 -2.26 -25.54
N TYR A 251 -6.89 -3.04 -26.60
CA TYR A 251 -7.47 -2.54 -27.86
C TYR A 251 -9.00 -2.48 -27.89
N LYS A 252 -9.70 -3.05 -26.90
CA LYS A 252 -11.15 -2.82 -26.74
C LYS A 252 -11.40 -1.32 -26.60
N SER A 253 -12.00 -0.74 -27.64
CA SER A 253 -12.34 0.68 -27.69
C SER A 253 -13.40 0.97 -26.64
N THR A 254 -13.02 1.56 -25.52
CA THR A 254 -14.00 2.28 -24.71
C THR A 254 -14.27 3.58 -25.47
N ASN A 255 -15.42 3.68 -26.15
CA ASN A 255 -15.98 4.95 -26.69
C ASN A 255 -16.22 6.03 -25.62
N LYS A 256 -15.78 5.76 -24.39
CA LYS A 256 -15.66 6.71 -23.31
C LYS A 256 -14.17 6.78 -23.00
N PRO A 257 -13.52 7.96 -23.08
CA PRO A 257 -12.20 8.09 -22.52
C PRO A 257 -12.27 7.55 -21.10
N THR A 258 -11.50 6.51 -20.80
CA THR A 258 -11.11 6.20 -19.43
C THR A 258 -10.63 7.54 -18.91
N ARG A 259 -11.43 8.19 -18.05
CA ARG A 259 -11.09 9.55 -17.61
C ARG A 259 -9.62 9.50 -17.18
N PRO A 260 -8.74 10.38 -17.70
CA PRO A 260 -7.30 10.27 -17.50
C PRO A 260 -6.88 10.12 -16.03
N ASP A 261 -7.77 10.49 -15.10
CA ASP A 261 -7.58 10.44 -13.65
C ASP A 261 -7.83 9.06 -13.01
N PHE A 262 -8.16 8.01 -13.78
CA PHE A 262 -8.58 6.69 -13.26
C PHE A 262 -7.59 5.54 -13.42
N ALA A 263 -6.38 5.78 -13.95
CA ALA A 263 -5.30 4.79 -13.82
C ALA A 263 -4.92 4.72 -12.33
N SER A 264 -5.59 3.85 -11.58
CA SER A 264 -5.36 3.71 -10.15
C SER A 264 -3.90 3.32 -9.91
N TYR A 265 -3.33 3.78 -8.80
CA TYR A 265 -2.00 3.36 -8.36
C TYR A 265 -1.87 1.82 -8.33
N THR A 266 -2.96 1.13 -8.00
CA THR A 266 -3.08 -0.33 -8.02
C THR A 266 -2.92 -0.89 -9.43
N THR A 267 -3.59 -0.33 -10.44
CA THR A 267 -3.47 -0.77 -11.84
C THR A 267 -2.05 -0.62 -12.36
N ASN A 268 -1.36 0.49 -12.07
CA ASN A 268 0.04 0.67 -12.47
C ASN A 268 0.97 -0.37 -11.82
N SER A 269 0.67 -0.76 -10.57
CA SER A 269 1.45 -1.78 -9.87
C SER A 269 1.23 -3.16 -10.49
N LEU A 270 -0.03 -3.51 -10.81
CA LEU A 270 -0.34 -4.77 -11.48
C LEU A 270 0.22 -4.86 -12.90
N VAL A 271 0.23 -3.77 -13.66
CA VAL A 271 0.89 -3.75 -14.98
C VAL A 271 2.39 -3.97 -14.84
N ARG A 272 3.04 -3.34 -13.85
CA ARG A 272 4.44 -3.62 -13.54
C ARG A 272 4.63 -5.10 -13.24
N ASP A 273 3.86 -5.66 -12.32
CA ASP A 273 4.00 -7.05 -11.88
C ASP A 273 3.80 -8.03 -13.04
N TYR A 274 2.81 -7.78 -13.89
CA TYR A 274 2.57 -8.55 -15.11
C TYR A 274 3.76 -8.49 -16.09
N LEU A 275 4.27 -7.29 -16.37
CA LEU A 275 5.37 -7.11 -17.32
C LEU A 275 6.71 -7.65 -16.78
N GLU A 276 6.98 -7.48 -15.49
CA GLU A 276 8.16 -8.07 -14.84
C GLU A 276 8.09 -9.60 -14.90
N LEU A 277 6.93 -10.20 -14.61
CA LEU A 277 6.74 -11.65 -14.73
C LEU A 277 6.92 -12.16 -16.17
N ILE A 278 6.33 -11.50 -17.17
CA ILE A 278 6.55 -11.83 -18.59
C ILE A 278 8.05 -11.77 -18.92
N GLY A 279 8.73 -10.73 -18.45
CA GLY A 279 10.17 -10.55 -18.65
C GLY A 279 11.01 -11.63 -17.98
N GLU A 280 10.63 -12.07 -16.79
CA GLU A 280 11.28 -13.16 -16.06
C GLU A 280 11.15 -14.49 -16.79
N GLU A 281 9.96 -14.82 -17.29
CA GLU A 281 9.66 -16.08 -17.98
C GLU A 281 10.24 -16.15 -19.40
N THR A 282 10.19 -15.06 -20.16
CA THR A 282 10.54 -15.06 -21.59
C THR A 282 11.97 -14.59 -21.88
N LYS A 283 12.52 -13.72 -21.03
CA LYS A 283 13.71 -12.92 -21.35
C LYS A 283 13.59 -12.10 -22.65
N ASP A 284 12.37 -11.82 -23.11
CA ASP A 284 12.12 -11.08 -24.35
C ASP A 284 11.96 -9.58 -24.06
N ILE A 285 13.05 -8.83 -24.24
CA ILE A 285 13.10 -7.37 -24.09
C ILE A 285 12.08 -6.67 -24.99
N LYS A 286 11.93 -7.14 -26.24
CA LYS A 286 11.08 -6.49 -27.23
C LYS A 286 9.61 -6.65 -26.85
N LEU A 287 9.20 -7.86 -26.48
CA LEU A 287 7.83 -8.14 -26.03
C LEU A 287 7.44 -7.26 -24.84
N VAL A 288 8.27 -7.19 -23.79
CA VAL A 288 8.00 -6.36 -22.60
C VAL A 288 7.85 -4.89 -22.98
N LYS A 289 8.72 -4.40 -23.86
CA LYS A 289 8.69 -3.00 -24.34
C LYS A 289 7.43 -2.71 -25.16
N ASP A 290 7.06 -3.60 -26.08
CA ASP A 290 5.90 -3.45 -26.96
C ASP A 290 4.58 -3.49 -26.15
N LEU A 291 4.49 -4.38 -25.15
CA LEU A 291 3.35 -4.42 -24.23
C LEU A 291 3.27 -3.16 -23.37
N CYS A 292 4.39 -2.71 -22.79
CA CYS A 292 4.44 -1.47 -22.01
C CYS A 292 3.96 -0.26 -22.85
N ASN A 293 4.46 -0.15 -24.08
CA ASN A 293 4.05 0.89 -25.01
C ASN A 293 2.56 0.81 -25.34
N SER A 294 2.02 -0.41 -25.53
CA SER A 294 0.59 -0.62 -25.81
C SER A 294 -0.30 -0.15 -24.67
N PHE A 295 0.08 -0.38 -23.40
CA PHE A 295 -0.65 0.17 -22.26
C PHE A 295 -0.60 1.71 -22.20
N LEU A 296 0.56 2.31 -22.52
CA LEU A 296 0.75 3.76 -22.49
C LEU A 296 0.00 4.46 -23.63
N SER A 297 0.13 3.98 -24.87
CA SER A 297 -0.47 4.60 -26.06
C SER A 297 -2.00 4.57 -26.01
N ASN A 298 -2.58 3.52 -25.42
CA ASN A 298 -4.02 3.38 -25.23
C ASN A 298 -4.52 4.02 -23.91
N GLN A 299 -3.68 4.80 -23.23
CA GLN A 299 -4.01 5.52 -22.00
C GLN A 299 -4.60 4.62 -20.90
N LYS A 300 -4.22 3.33 -20.89
CA LYS A 300 -4.62 2.37 -19.84
C LYS A 300 -3.82 2.60 -18.57
N ILE A 301 -2.61 3.15 -18.70
CA ILE A 301 -1.73 3.58 -17.61
C ILE A 301 -1.14 4.97 -17.89
N LYS A 302 -0.61 5.62 -16.86
CA LYS A 302 0.19 6.85 -16.98
C LYS A 302 1.68 6.53 -16.80
N PRO A 303 2.59 7.23 -17.49
CA PRO A 303 4.01 7.09 -17.25
C PRO A 303 4.34 7.52 -15.81
N ASN A 304 4.96 6.63 -15.05
CA ASN A 304 5.52 6.88 -13.72
C ASN A 304 6.65 5.88 -13.45
N ASN A 305 7.40 6.07 -12.36
CA ASN A 305 8.53 5.20 -12.01
C ASN A 305 8.15 3.73 -11.87
N LYS A 306 6.88 3.39 -11.56
CA LYS A 306 6.42 1.99 -11.47
C LYS A 306 6.08 1.40 -12.82
N SER A 307 5.28 2.10 -13.63
CA SER A 307 4.84 1.60 -14.94
C SER A 307 5.97 1.50 -15.95
N LEU A 308 7.00 2.34 -15.83
CA LEU A 308 8.18 2.30 -16.71
C LEU A 308 9.31 1.41 -16.19
N ARG A 309 9.28 1.00 -14.91
CA ARG A 309 10.31 0.11 -14.32
C ARG A 309 10.57 -1.17 -15.13
N PRO A 310 9.54 -1.89 -15.63
CA PRO A 310 9.75 -3.11 -16.43
C PRO A 310 10.62 -2.89 -17.67
N ARG A 311 10.59 -1.69 -18.27
CA ARG A 311 11.43 -1.36 -19.43
C ARG A 311 12.91 -1.41 -19.08
N VAL A 312 13.29 -1.04 -17.86
CA VAL A 312 14.69 -1.08 -17.39
C VAL A 312 15.05 -2.46 -16.84
N THR A 313 14.18 -3.05 -16.02
CA THR A 313 14.50 -4.28 -15.29
C THR A 313 14.64 -5.50 -16.20
N ILE A 314 13.92 -5.57 -17.33
CA ILE A 314 14.07 -6.69 -18.29
C ILE A 314 15.49 -6.79 -18.85
N HIS A 315 16.14 -5.67 -19.15
CA HIS A 315 17.53 -5.66 -19.60
C HIS A 315 18.47 -6.20 -18.53
N LEU A 316 18.27 -5.81 -17.25
CA LEU A 316 19.05 -6.34 -16.13
C LEU A 316 18.85 -7.85 -15.95
N THR A 317 17.62 -8.34 -16.11
CA THR A 317 17.29 -9.77 -16.09
C THR A 317 18.01 -10.54 -17.20
N CYS A 318 18.31 -9.89 -18.33
CA CYS A 318 19.07 -10.44 -19.45
C CYS A 318 20.59 -10.18 -19.35
N ASN A 319 21.08 -9.58 -18.26
CA ASN A 319 22.45 -9.08 -18.09
C ASN A 319 22.90 -8.06 -19.16
N ASP A 320 21.95 -7.36 -19.78
CA ASP A 320 22.21 -6.25 -20.72
C ASP A 320 22.26 -4.91 -19.98
N VAL A 321 23.41 -4.62 -19.35
CA VAL A 321 23.59 -3.40 -18.55
C VAL A 321 23.48 -2.14 -19.41
N GLN A 322 24.01 -2.19 -20.64
CA GLN A 322 23.99 -1.03 -21.53
C GLN A 322 22.55 -0.70 -21.96
N GLY A 323 21.77 -1.71 -22.37
CA GLY A 323 20.36 -1.51 -22.68
C GLY A 323 19.55 -1.00 -21.48
N ALA A 324 19.84 -1.47 -20.26
CA ALA A 324 19.20 -0.96 -19.05
C ALA A 324 19.50 0.54 -18.82
N LEU A 325 20.76 0.95 -19.03
CA LEU A 325 21.17 2.35 -18.93
C LEU A 325 20.52 3.21 -20.02
N ASP A 326 20.54 2.75 -21.27
CA ASP A 326 19.97 3.48 -22.41
C ASP A 326 18.46 3.72 -22.21
N GLU A 327 17.75 2.69 -21.74
CA GLU A 327 16.32 2.76 -21.46
C GLU A 327 16.02 3.64 -20.23
N PHE A 328 16.86 3.58 -19.20
CA PHE A 328 16.79 4.49 -18.05
C PHE A 328 16.97 5.95 -18.49
N TYR A 329 17.99 6.24 -19.29
CA TYR A 329 18.26 7.61 -19.79
C TYR A 329 17.16 8.10 -20.71
N HIS A 330 16.63 7.24 -21.58
CA HIS A 330 15.45 7.58 -22.38
C HIS A 330 14.28 8.01 -21.47
N CYS A 331 13.99 7.24 -20.41
CA CYS A 331 12.93 7.60 -19.47
C CYS A 331 13.20 8.91 -18.71
N LEU A 332 14.45 9.13 -18.30
CA LEU A 332 14.88 10.35 -17.62
C LEU A 332 14.74 11.59 -18.52
N HIS A 333 15.14 11.48 -19.79
CA HIS A 333 15.10 12.59 -20.73
C HIS A 333 13.69 12.88 -21.23
N THR A 334 12.89 11.84 -21.51
CA THR A 334 11.55 11.97 -22.09
C THR A 334 10.50 12.29 -21.04
N PHE A 335 10.51 11.60 -19.88
CA PHE A 335 9.44 11.71 -18.89
C PHE A 335 9.84 12.43 -17.61
N ARG A 336 11.13 12.75 -17.40
CA ARG A 336 11.65 13.23 -16.11
C ARG A 336 11.32 12.24 -14.99
N LEU A 337 11.62 10.97 -15.24
CA LEU A 337 11.37 9.85 -14.32
C LEU A 337 12.63 9.00 -14.19
N THR A 338 12.80 8.34 -13.05
CA THR A 338 13.94 7.46 -12.73
C THR A 338 13.50 6.02 -12.46
N PRO A 339 12.84 5.36 -13.43
CA PRO A 339 12.30 4.01 -13.24
C PRO A 339 13.41 3.01 -12.91
N GLY A 340 13.22 2.22 -11.86
CA GLY A 340 14.18 1.19 -11.48
C GLY A 340 15.53 1.72 -10.93
N GLN A 341 15.68 3.02 -10.65
CA GLN A 341 16.94 3.63 -10.21
C GLN A 341 17.63 2.84 -9.09
N ASN A 342 16.93 2.52 -8.01
CA ASN A 342 17.53 1.80 -6.87
C ASN A 342 18.07 0.42 -7.28
N ILE A 343 17.36 -0.30 -8.17
CA ILE A 343 17.77 -1.62 -8.65
C ILE A 343 18.99 -1.49 -9.54
N LEU A 344 19.02 -0.47 -10.40
CA LEU A 344 20.15 -0.20 -11.27
C LEU A 344 21.39 0.21 -10.47
N LEU A 345 21.24 1.06 -9.46
CA LEU A 345 22.32 1.39 -8.51
C LEU A 345 22.85 0.13 -7.83
N ASP A 346 21.97 -0.70 -7.28
CA ASP A 346 22.35 -1.93 -6.60
C ASP A 346 23.10 -2.89 -7.53
N TYR A 347 22.60 -3.07 -8.75
CA TYR A 347 23.20 -3.92 -9.77
C TYR A 347 24.60 -3.43 -10.16
N LEU A 348 24.77 -2.13 -10.43
CA LEU A 348 26.06 -1.55 -10.79
C LEU A 348 27.07 -1.68 -9.64
N ILE A 349 26.64 -1.50 -8.39
CA ILE A 349 27.50 -1.69 -7.22
C ILE A 349 27.93 -3.16 -7.09
N ASP A 350 26.99 -4.11 -7.23
CA ASP A 350 27.30 -5.55 -7.12
C ASP A 350 28.26 -6.02 -8.21
N LYS A 351 28.15 -5.44 -9.41
CA LYS A 351 29.06 -5.70 -10.53
C LYS A 351 30.33 -4.84 -10.50
N LYS A 352 30.52 -4.02 -9.47
CA LYS A 352 31.67 -3.09 -9.31
C LYS A 352 31.87 -2.14 -10.50
N MET A 353 30.77 -1.75 -11.15
CA MET A 353 30.76 -0.88 -12.33
C MET A 353 30.69 0.60 -11.93
N PHE A 354 31.65 1.05 -11.11
CA PHE A 354 31.61 2.38 -10.47
C PHE A 354 31.62 3.56 -11.46
N ASN A 355 32.30 3.44 -12.60
CA ASN A 355 32.30 4.48 -13.62
C ASN A 355 30.89 4.73 -14.20
N GLN A 356 30.14 3.66 -14.43
CA GLN A 356 28.76 3.75 -14.92
C GLN A 356 27.82 4.25 -13.83
N LEU A 357 28.06 3.84 -12.57
CA LEU A 357 27.34 4.35 -11.40
C LEU A 357 27.49 5.87 -11.29
N GLU A 358 28.70 6.39 -11.41
CA GLU A 358 28.96 7.83 -11.38
C GLU A 358 28.27 8.56 -12.55
N SER A 359 28.37 8.01 -13.77
CA SER A 359 27.72 8.58 -14.96
C SER A 359 26.19 8.63 -14.83
N LEU A 360 25.60 7.58 -14.25
CA LEU A 360 24.17 7.51 -13.93
C LEU A 360 23.78 8.62 -12.94
N LEU A 361 24.53 8.76 -11.84
CA LEU A 361 24.27 9.80 -10.83
C LEU A 361 24.42 11.20 -11.41
N ASP A 362 25.49 11.46 -12.16
CA ASP A 362 25.70 12.75 -12.84
C ASP A 362 24.52 13.11 -13.74
N SER A 363 23.97 12.14 -14.45
CA SER A 363 22.82 12.35 -15.34
C SER A 363 21.52 12.63 -14.56
N VAL A 364 21.27 11.91 -13.47
CA VAL A 364 20.09 12.11 -12.63
C VAL A 364 20.15 13.47 -11.92
N CYS A 365 21.31 13.85 -11.40
CA CYS A 365 21.53 15.11 -10.69
C CYS A 365 21.41 16.36 -11.59
N LYS A 366 21.37 16.20 -12.92
CA LYS A 366 21.02 17.31 -13.84
C LYS A 366 19.54 17.71 -13.74
N TYR A 367 18.68 16.81 -13.27
CA TYR A 367 17.23 16.99 -13.26
C TYR A 367 16.61 16.98 -11.87
N PHE A 368 17.28 16.38 -10.89
CA PHE A 368 16.77 16.19 -9.52
C PHE A 368 17.79 16.66 -8.49
N ASP A 369 17.32 16.85 -7.25
CA ASP A 369 18.21 17.21 -6.14
C ASP A 369 19.30 16.16 -5.96
N LYS A 370 20.54 16.66 -6.03
CA LYS A 370 21.75 15.89 -5.94
C LYS A 370 21.95 15.26 -4.57
N THR A 371 21.46 15.93 -3.52
CA THR A 371 21.74 15.59 -2.13
C THR A 371 21.20 14.22 -1.80
N ASP A 372 19.88 14.03 -1.88
CA ASP A 372 19.20 12.79 -1.50
C ASP A 372 19.66 11.58 -2.35
N ILE A 373 19.84 11.81 -3.64
CA ILE A 373 20.14 10.75 -4.60
C ILE A 373 21.54 10.21 -4.39
N VAL A 374 22.51 11.10 -4.21
CA VAL A 374 23.88 10.68 -3.99
C VAL A 374 24.05 10.16 -2.56
N PHE A 375 23.39 10.72 -1.54
CA PHE A 375 23.39 10.15 -0.18
C PHE A 375 22.85 8.72 -0.14
N ASN A 376 21.74 8.45 -0.83
CA ASN A 376 21.21 7.09 -0.97
C ASN A 376 22.22 6.16 -1.65
N CYS A 377 22.95 6.63 -2.68
CA CYS A 377 23.99 5.83 -3.32
C CYS A 377 25.20 5.58 -2.41
N VAL A 378 25.68 6.59 -1.69
CA VAL A 378 26.79 6.45 -0.72
C VAL A 378 26.42 5.44 0.35
N HIS A 379 25.20 5.54 0.91
CA HIS A 379 24.68 4.58 1.88
C HIS A 379 24.76 3.15 1.34
N ARG A 380 24.30 2.91 0.10
CA ARG A 380 24.37 1.59 -0.54
C ARG A 380 25.80 1.09 -0.73
N LEU A 381 26.71 1.96 -1.16
CA LEU A 381 28.14 1.62 -1.30
C LEU A 381 28.74 1.20 0.04
N VAL A 382 28.49 1.96 1.11
CA VAL A 382 29.00 1.67 2.46
C VAL A 382 28.46 0.33 2.98
N VAL A 383 27.15 0.12 2.89
CA VAL A 383 26.50 -1.12 3.33
C VAL A 383 27.01 -2.34 2.56
N LYS A 384 27.27 -2.20 1.25
CA LYS A 384 27.82 -3.28 0.41
C LYS A 384 29.33 -3.47 0.54
N GLY A 385 30.00 -2.75 1.45
CA GLY A 385 31.43 -2.93 1.73
C GLY A 385 32.37 -2.13 0.82
N TYR A 386 31.89 -1.06 0.20
CA TYR A 386 32.68 -0.13 -0.64
C TYR A 386 32.75 1.29 -0.06
N PRO A 387 33.16 1.48 1.21
CA PRO A 387 33.19 2.80 1.84
C PRO A 387 34.13 3.79 1.13
N GLU A 388 35.26 3.33 0.60
CA GLU A 388 36.20 4.19 -0.15
C GLU A 388 35.55 4.81 -1.39
N SER A 389 34.77 4.02 -2.12
CA SER A 389 34.00 4.51 -3.28
C SER A 389 32.92 5.51 -2.85
N GLY A 390 32.26 5.27 -1.70
CA GLY A 390 31.32 6.22 -1.10
C GLY A 390 31.99 7.56 -0.75
N GLN A 391 33.17 7.52 -0.14
CA GLN A 391 33.93 8.72 0.20
C GLN A 391 34.37 9.50 -1.04
N ASN A 392 34.88 8.80 -2.06
CA ASN A 392 35.26 9.40 -3.34
C ASN A 392 34.06 10.11 -3.98
N LEU A 393 32.89 9.49 -3.93
CA LEU A 393 31.66 10.06 -4.46
C LEU A 393 31.25 11.34 -3.72
N ILE A 394 31.28 11.37 -2.38
CA ILE A 394 31.03 12.58 -1.57
C ILE A 394 31.97 13.72 -1.98
N THR A 395 33.27 13.42 -2.08
CA THR A 395 34.30 14.40 -2.42
C THR A 395 34.10 14.95 -3.84
N LYS A 396 33.93 14.06 -4.82
CA LYS A 396 33.74 14.42 -6.24
C LYS A 396 32.47 15.23 -6.44
N MET A 397 31.40 14.83 -5.76
CA MET A 397 30.08 15.46 -5.86
C MET A 397 29.96 16.72 -4.97
N LYS A 398 30.99 17.05 -4.17
CA LYS A 398 31.02 18.20 -3.26
C LYS A 398 29.77 18.27 -2.38
N LEU A 399 29.36 17.13 -1.85
CA LEU A 399 28.16 17.06 -1.01
C LEU A 399 28.46 17.61 0.37
N TYR A 400 27.54 18.44 0.85
CA TYR A 400 27.51 18.77 2.25
C TYR A 400 26.74 17.69 3.00
N GLU A 401 27.45 17.03 3.90
CA GLU A 401 26.91 16.00 4.77
C GLU A 401 26.13 16.65 5.91
N ASP A 402 24.80 16.73 5.73
CA ASP A 402 23.92 17.14 6.82
C ASP A 402 23.93 16.09 7.93
N LYS A 403 24.47 16.50 9.09
CA LYS A 403 24.60 15.67 10.29
C LYS A 403 23.24 15.10 10.72
N GLN A 404 22.16 15.86 10.56
CA GLN A 404 20.82 15.42 10.98
C GLN A 404 20.24 14.33 10.07
N SER A 405 20.44 14.45 8.76
CA SER A 405 20.05 13.44 7.78
C SER A 405 20.78 12.12 8.01
N ILE A 406 22.10 12.17 8.28
CA ILE A 406 22.90 10.99 8.60
C ILE A 406 22.43 10.34 9.91
N ARG A 407 22.17 11.14 10.94
CA ARG A 407 21.64 10.66 12.22
C ARG A 407 20.31 9.92 12.04
N THR A 408 19.37 10.52 11.31
CA THR A 408 18.06 9.91 11.02
C THR A 408 18.21 8.56 10.32
N LEU A 409 19.12 8.46 9.35
CA LEU A 409 19.41 7.24 8.62
C LEU A 409 19.98 6.12 9.52
N ILE A 410 20.93 6.44 10.40
CA ILE A 410 21.50 5.48 11.35
C ILE A 410 20.42 4.98 12.31
N VAL A 411 19.63 5.89 12.89
CA VAL A 411 18.53 5.55 13.82
C VAL A 411 17.47 4.67 13.15
N HIS A 412 17.10 4.96 11.90
CA HIS A 412 16.14 4.17 11.14
C HIS A 412 16.62 2.74 10.89
N ASN A 413 17.89 2.56 10.53
CA ASN A 413 18.47 1.22 10.34
C ASN A 413 18.55 0.44 11.66
N ILE A 414 18.87 1.12 12.76
CA ILE A 414 18.83 0.54 14.10
C ILE A 414 17.41 0.07 14.45
N ALA A 415 16.38 0.89 14.17
CA ALA A 415 14.99 0.52 14.43
C ALA A 415 14.52 -0.70 13.62
N LYS A 416 15.11 -0.92 12.44
CA LYS A 416 14.89 -2.11 11.60
C LYS A 416 15.68 -3.34 12.05
N GLN A 417 16.49 -3.23 13.10
CA GLN A 417 17.35 -4.30 13.61
C GLN A 417 18.44 -4.75 12.61
N ASN A 418 18.82 -3.89 11.66
CA ASN A 418 19.88 -4.18 10.68
C ASN A 418 21.27 -3.92 11.27
N ILE A 419 21.72 -4.77 12.21
CA ILE A 419 22.95 -4.58 13.02
C ILE A 419 24.19 -4.27 12.17
N GLN A 420 24.46 -5.08 11.14
CA GLN A 420 25.66 -4.94 10.32
C GLN A 420 25.66 -3.65 9.48
N GLU A 421 24.49 -3.25 8.96
CA GLU A 421 24.34 -2.02 8.19
C GLU A 421 24.53 -0.80 9.10
N SER A 422 23.85 -0.79 10.26
CA SER A 422 23.99 0.26 11.27
C SER A 422 25.45 0.46 11.70
N LEU A 423 26.16 -0.64 11.96
CA LEU A 423 27.57 -0.57 12.35
C LEU A 423 28.45 0.05 11.25
N SER A 424 28.24 -0.37 10.00
CA SER A 424 29.01 0.13 8.85
C SER A 424 28.80 1.64 8.66
N LEU A 425 27.59 2.13 8.89
CA LEU A 425 27.27 3.57 8.79
C LEU A 425 27.88 4.39 9.92
N VAL A 426 27.85 3.89 11.17
CA VAL A 426 28.49 4.58 12.30
C VAL A 426 30.00 4.66 12.09
N GLN A 427 30.63 3.60 11.58
CA GLN A 427 32.05 3.61 11.25
C GLN A 427 32.38 4.61 10.13
N PHE A 428 31.54 4.67 9.10
CA PHE A 428 31.76 5.55 7.95
C PHE A 428 31.57 7.03 8.29
N TYR A 429 30.46 7.38 8.94
CA TYR A 429 30.12 8.77 9.27
C TYR A 429 30.59 9.20 10.66
N GLY A 430 31.27 8.33 11.42
CA GLY A 430 31.61 8.56 12.81
C GLY A 430 32.32 9.89 13.05
N SER A 431 33.21 10.31 12.15
CA SER A 431 33.93 11.59 12.27
C SER A 431 33.05 12.84 12.36
N LYS A 432 31.75 12.74 12.01
CA LYS A 432 30.77 13.83 12.08
C LYS A 432 30.05 13.95 13.42
N PHE A 433 30.17 12.93 14.25
CA PHE A 433 29.50 12.84 15.54
C PHE A 433 30.51 13.02 16.66
N ASP A 434 30.05 13.65 17.75
CA ASP A 434 30.84 13.69 18.97
C ASP A 434 30.87 12.31 19.66
N LEU A 435 31.68 12.19 20.71
CA LEU A 435 31.83 10.94 21.45
C LEU A 435 30.53 10.47 22.09
N GLU A 436 29.68 11.40 22.53
CA GLU A 436 28.42 11.08 23.21
C GLU A 436 27.39 10.50 22.23
N GLU A 437 27.24 11.12 21.06
CA GLU A 437 26.36 10.62 20.00
C GLU A 437 26.82 9.27 19.46
N LYS A 438 28.13 9.10 19.26
CA LYS A 438 28.71 7.79 18.89
C LYS A 438 28.43 6.74 19.94
N ALA A 439 28.60 7.08 21.22
CA ALA A 439 28.31 6.19 22.32
C ALA A 439 26.84 5.76 22.29
N HIS A 440 25.91 6.68 22.05
CA HIS A 440 24.50 6.35 21.93
C HIS A 440 24.24 5.34 20.78
N PHE A 441 24.84 5.54 19.61
CA PHE A 441 24.68 4.59 18.50
C PHE A 441 25.28 3.23 18.81
N TYR A 442 26.54 3.17 19.27
CA TYR A 442 27.19 1.90 19.59
C TYR A 442 26.46 1.12 20.67
N ASN A 443 25.99 1.77 21.73
CA ASN A 443 25.24 1.12 22.80
C ASN A 443 23.88 0.59 22.32
N ARG A 444 23.21 1.31 21.42
CA ARG A 444 21.95 0.83 20.85
C ARG A 444 22.16 -0.36 19.91
N ILE A 445 23.22 -0.35 19.10
CA ILE A 445 23.57 -1.50 18.24
C ILE A 445 24.03 -2.70 19.11
N TYR A 446 24.78 -2.45 20.18
CA TYR A 446 25.22 -3.47 21.14
C TYR A 446 24.05 -4.18 21.81
N SER A 447 23.06 -3.43 22.31
CA SER A 447 21.86 -4.01 22.94
C SER A 447 21.09 -4.90 21.95
N LEU A 448 20.88 -4.44 20.71
CA LEU A 448 20.24 -5.25 19.66
C LEU A 448 21.06 -6.51 19.31
N SER A 449 22.39 -6.40 19.25
CA SER A 449 23.27 -7.55 18.95
C SER A 449 23.25 -8.59 20.08
N SER A 450 23.18 -8.13 21.33
CA SER A 450 23.06 -8.98 22.50
C SER A 450 21.71 -9.69 22.57
N GLU A 451 20.61 -8.97 22.30
CA GLU A 451 19.24 -9.51 22.24
C GLU A 451 19.08 -10.56 21.14
N SER A 452 19.71 -10.35 19.98
CA SER A 452 19.71 -11.27 18.83
C SER A 452 20.72 -12.42 18.94
N LYS A 453 21.54 -12.45 20.00
CA LYS A 453 22.62 -13.44 20.22
C LYS A 453 23.68 -13.49 19.11
N ASP A 454 23.91 -12.38 18.40
CA ASP A 454 24.99 -12.26 17.42
C ASP A 454 26.32 -11.89 18.12
N LEU A 455 26.99 -12.92 18.65
CA LEU A 455 28.24 -12.77 19.41
C LEU A 455 29.37 -12.14 18.59
N ASN A 456 29.42 -12.39 17.27
CA ASN A 456 30.44 -11.81 16.40
C ASN A 456 30.29 -10.30 16.28
N SER A 457 29.05 -9.82 16.14
CA SER A 457 28.77 -8.38 16.11
C SER A 457 29.03 -7.73 17.47
N VAL A 458 28.68 -8.40 18.57
CA VAL A 458 28.98 -7.93 19.94
C VAL A 458 30.48 -7.69 20.13
N ASP A 459 31.33 -8.67 19.82
CA ASP A 459 32.78 -8.53 19.95
C ASP A 459 33.34 -7.41 19.07
N LYS A 460 32.83 -7.29 17.84
CA LYS A 460 33.22 -6.24 16.92
C LYS A 460 32.88 -4.85 17.48
N ILE A 461 31.69 -4.68 18.05
CA ILE A 461 31.23 -3.41 18.63
C ILE A 461 32.07 -3.06 19.87
N ILE A 462 32.28 -4.01 20.79
CA ILE A 462 33.13 -3.79 21.99
C ILE A 462 34.53 -3.33 21.58
N ASN A 463 35.12 -3.98 20.57
CA ASN A 463 36.44 -3.61 20.08
C ASN A 463 36.48 -2.20 19.47
N LEU A 464 35.41 -1.78 18.79
CA LEU A 464 35.29 -0.42 18.24
C LEU A 464 35.11 0.61 19.35
N MET A 465 34.25 0.34 20.33
CA MET A 465 34.06 1.22 21.49
C MET A 465 35.37 1.40 22.26
N LYS A 466 36.12 0.33 22.51
CA LYS A 466 37.45 0.40 23.14
C LYS A 466 38.44 1.24 22.34
N ARG A 467 38.50 1.07 21.01
CA ARG A 467 39.37 1.86 20.13
C ARG A 467 39.03 3.34 20.16
N GLU A 468 37.74 3.68 20.24
CA GLU A 468 37.25 5.06 20.28
C GLU A 468 37.15 5.64 21.71
N LYS A 469 37.60 4.89 22.73
CA LYS A 469 37.52 5.27 24.15
C LYS A 469 36.10 5.58 24.63
N ILE A 470 35.13 4.80 24.14
CA ILE A 470 33.73 4.86 24.52
C ILE A 470 33.45 3.75 25.54
N GLU A 471 32.89 4.11 26.69
CA GLU A 471 32.46 3.13 27.68
C GLU A 471 31.10 2.51 27.28
N PRO A 472 30.96 1.18 27.35
CA PRO A 472 29.65 0.55 27.18
C PRO A 472 28.74 0.90 28.35
N PHE A 473 27.50 1.33 28.05
CA PHE A 473 26.41 1.30 29.02
C PHE A 473 26.08 -0.16 29.27
N MET A 474 26.81 -0.78 30.20
CA MET A 474 26.42 -2.06 30.77
C MET A 474 25.11 -1.83 31.52
N ASN A 475 23.99 -2.26 30.95
CA ASN A 475 22.87 -2.65 31.81
C ASN A 475 23.37 -3.87 32.58
N ASP A 476 23.62 -3.72 33.89
CA ASP A 476 24.20 -4.70 34.82
C ASP A 476 23.46 -6.05 34.94
N ASN A 477 22.56 -6.41 34.02
CA ASN A 477 21.70 -7.58 34.11
C ASN A 477 22.23 -8.83 33.39
N ILE A 478 23.44 -8.82 32.81
CA ILE A 478 23.99 -10.00 32.11
C ILE A 478 25.27 -10.56 32.76
N SER A 479 25.99 -9.82 33.61
CA SER A 479 27.26 -10.32 34.20
C SER A 479 27.14 -11.00 35.57
N THR A 480 25.95 -11.18 36.14
CA THR A 480 25.76 -11.85 37.44
C THR A 480 25.41 -13.33 37.34
N LYS A 481 25.14 -13.88 36.15
CA LYS A 481 24.81 -15.32 35.99
C LYS A 481 25.99 -16.24 35.66
N GLU A 482 27.17 -15.72 35.34
CA GLU A 482 28.36 -16.54 35.04
C GLU A 482 29.39 -16.60 36.18
N LYS A 483 29.12 -15.96 37.33
CA LYS A 483 29.97 -16.07 38.54
C LYS A 483 29.41 -16.96 39.65
N GLU A 484 28.26 -17.60 39.43
CA GLU A 484 27.67 -18.56 40.40
C GLU A 484 27.81 -20.03 39.96
N ASN A 485 28.51 -20.34 38.87
CA ASN A 485 28.79 -21.73 38.45
C ASN A 485 30.28 -21.96 38.10
N ASN A 486 31.18 -21.60 39.02
CA ASN A 486 32.53 -22.19 39.11
C ASN A 486 32.98 -22.27 40.55
#